data_AF-A0A2M7I079-F1
#
_entry.id   AF-A0A2M7I079-F1
#
_cell.length_a   1.000
_cell.length_b   1.000
_cell.length_c   1.000
_cell.angle_alpha   90.00
_cell.angle_beta   90.00
_cell.angle_gamma   90.00
#
_symmetry.space_group_name_H-M   'P 1'
#
loop_
_entity.id
_entity.type
_entity.pdbx_description
1 polymer ?
#
loop_
_entity_poly.entity_id
_entity_poly.type
_entity_poly.pdbx_seq_one_letter_code
_entity_poly.pdbx_strand_id
1 'polypeptide(L)'
;EVYILSKDEGGRHTPFFNGYRPQFYFRTTDVTGVATLAEGTEMVMPGDNVKLSVELITDIAMEEGLRFAIREGGRTVGAGVVTKIIA
;
A
#
# COMPACT_ATOMS: atom_id res chain seq x y z
N GLU A 1 3.04 7.30 -4.53
CA GLU A 1 1.59 7.58 -4.40
C GLU A 1 0.84 6.27 -4.54
N VAL A 2 -0.29 6.13 -3.85
CA VAL A 2 -1.06 4.88 -3.80
C VAL A 2 -2.54 5.18 -4.01
N TYR A 3 -3.16 4.44 -4.92
CA TYR A 3 -4.60 4.38 -5.08
C TYR A 3 -5.15 3.15 -4.33
N ILE A 4 -6.16 3.35 -3.51
CA ILE A 4 -6.88 2.27 -2.83
C ILE A 4 -8.11 1.94 -3.64
N LEU A 5 -8.25 0.68 -4.06
CA LEU A 5 -9.39 0.24 -4.86
C LEU A 5 -10.68 0.46 -4.09
N SER A 6 -11.68 1.00 -4.77
CA SER A 6 -13.02 1.15 -4.24
C SER A 6 -13.68 -0.22 -4.03
N LYS A 7 -14.80 -0.21 -3.30
CA LYS A 7 -15.62 -1.41 -3.11
C LYS A 7 -16.09 -2.01 -4.45
N ASP A 8 -16.46 -1.16 -5.41
CA ASP A 8 -17.01 -1.59 -6.70
C ASP A 8 -15.93 -2.20 -7.62
N GLU A 9 -14.66 -1.85 -7.39
CA GLU A 9 -13.51 -2.47 -8.04
C GLU A 9 -13.04 -3.76 -7.35
N GLY A 10 -13.77 -4.22 -6.33
CA GLY A 10 -13.43 -5.42 -5.56
C GLY A 10 -12.36 -5.20 -4.49
N GLY A 11 -12.09 -3.94 -4.11
CA GLY A 11 -11.19 -3.57 -3.04
C GLY A 11 -11.80 -3.75 -1.64
N ARG A 12 -11.39 -2.87 -0.72
CA ARG A 12 -11.89 -2.92 0.66
C ARG A 12 -13.32 -2.38 0.77
N HIS A 13 -14.06 -2.90 1.75
CA HIS A 13 -15.38 -2.38 2.12
C HIS A 13 -15.30 -1.33 3.22
N THR A 14 -14.26 -1.37 4.05
CA THR A 14 -14.06 -0.52 5.21
C THR A 14 -12.71 0.19 5.12
N PRO A 15 -12.58 1.37 5.75
CA PRO A 15 -11.30 2.07 5.81
C PRO A 15 -10.21 1.24 6.49
N PHE A 16 -8.97 1.71 6.35
CA PHE A 16 -7.86 1.29 7.18
C PHE A 16 -7.22 2.50 7.87
N PHE A 17 -6.46 2.21 8.93
CA PHE A 17 -5.87 3.20 9.83
C PHE A 17 -4.35 3.06 9.83
N ASN A 18 -3.69 3.95 10.57
CA ASN A 18 -2.26 3.87 10.79
C ASN A 18 -1.83 2.52 11.38
N GLY A 19 -0.69 1.98 10.94
CA GLY A 19 -0.22 0.64 11.36
C GLY A 19 -0.84 -0.51 10.56
N TYR A 20 -1.51 -0.21 9.46
CA TYR A 20 -2.04 -1.18 8.52
C TYR A 20 -0.94 -2.12 7.99
N ARG A 21 -1.17 -3.45 8.00
CA ARG A 21 -0.17 -4.49 7.70
C ARG A 21 -0.55 -5.42 6.54
N PRO A 22 -0.60 -4.94 5.29
CA PRO A 22 -0.89 -5.77 4.12
C PRO A 22 0.39 -6.44 3.56
N GLN A 23 0.20 -7.22 2.49
CA GLN A 23 1.27 -7.68 1.61
C GLN A 23 1.48 -6.68 0.47
N PHE A 24 2.72 -6.32 0.19
CA PHE A 24 3.13 -5.51 -0.95
C PHE A 24 3.73 -6.41 -2.01
N TYR A 25 3.10 -6.46 -3.17
CA TYR A 25 3.52 -7.27 -4.30
C TYR A 25 4.42 -6.47 -5.23
N PHE A 26 5.70 -6.81 -5.23
CA PHE A 26 6.70 -6.23 -6.12
C PHE A 26 7.12 -7.27 -7.16
N ARG A 27 6.79 -7.03 -8.43
CA ARG A 27 7.09 -7.90 -9.58
C ARG A 27 6.55 -9.33 -9.42
N THR A 28 7.24 -10.17 -8.66
CA THR A 28 6.93 -11.60 -8.43
C THR A 28 6.86 -11.97 -6.95
N THR A 29 7.09 -11.04 -6.04
CA THR A 29 7.26 -11.32 -4.61
C THR A 29 6.26 -10.54 -3.77
N ASP A 30 5.55 -11.25 -2.88
CA ASP A 30 4.76 -10.63 -1.81
C ASP A 30 5.64 -10.44 -0.57
N VAL A 31 5.69 -9.22 -0.03
CA VAL A 31 6.38 -8.91 1.23
C VAL A 31 5.45 -8.12 2.14
N THR A 32 5.29 -8.57 3.38
CA THR A 32 4.49 -7.84 4.36
C THR A 32 5.17 -6.50 4.69
N GLY A 33 4.39 -5.44 4.85
CA GLY A 33 4.90 -4.16 5.30
C GLY A 33 3.94 -3.47 6.25
N VAL A 34 4.43 -2.47 6.97
CA VAL A 34 3.63 -1.59 7.82
C VAL A 34 3.45 -0.27 7.09
N ALA A 35 2.20 0.12 6.82
CA ALA A 35 1.87 1.40 6.23
C ALA A 35 1.61 2.44 7.33
N THR A 36 2.30 3.56 7.19
CA THR A 36 2.13 4.76 8.02
C THR A 36 1.47 5.86 7.20
N LEU A 37 0.36 6.39 7.71
CA LEU A 37 -0.39 7.48 7.07
C LEU A 37 0.34 8.82 7.24
N ALA A 38 0.05 9.78 6.36
CA ALA A 38 0.56 11.14 6.50
C ALA A 38 0.01 11.82 7.76
N GLU A 39 0.77 12.78 8.32
CA GLU A 39 0.32 13.56 9.48
C GLU A 39 -1.04 14.23 9.20
N GLY A 40 -1.94 14.17 10.20
CA GLY A 40 -3.31 14.67 10.06
C GLY A 40 -4.27 13.73 9.30
N THR A 41 -3.79 12.62 8.72
CA THR A 41 -4.64 11.61 8.09
C THR A 41 -4.97 10.51 9.10
N GLU A 42 -6.21 10.48 9.59
CA GLU A 42 -6.64 9.48 10.57
C GLU A 42 -6.94 8.11 9.94
N MET A 43 -7.55 8.11 8.75
CA MET A 43 -7.96 6.90 8.04
C MET A 43 -7.94 7.12 6.52
N VAL A 44 -7.91 6.02 5.78
CA VAL A 44 -7.96 6.02 4.31
C VAL A 44 -9.19 5.24 3.84
N MET A 45 -10.01 5.86 3.00
CA MET A 45 -11.23 5.25 2.47
C MET A 45 -10.94 4.47 1.18
N PRO A 46 -11.72 3.41 0.88
CA PRO A 46 -11.70 2.78 -0.44
C PRO A 46 -12.03 3.81 -1.53
N GLY A 47 -11.21 3.90 -2.57
CA GLY A 47 -11.31 4.89 -3.65
C GLY A 47 -10.40 6.11 -3.48
N ASP A 48 -9.68 6.24 -2.36
CA ASP A 48 -8.79 7.38 -2.13
C ASP A 48 -7.43 7.23 -2.84
N ASN A 49 -6.85 8.38 -3.18
CA ASN A 49 -5.45 8.51 -3.55
C ASN A 49 -4.67 9.12 -2.38
N VAL A 50 -3.67 8.42 -1.87
CA VAL A 50 -2.92 8.81 -0.68
C VAL A 50 -1.41 8.65 -0.84
N LYS A 51 -0.67 9.37 0.00
CA LYS A 51 0.77 9.14 0.21
C LYS A 51 0.93 8.29 1.47
N LEU A 52 1.72 7.23 1.36
CA LEU A 52 1.99 6.29 2.45
C LEU A 52 3.50 6.15 2.60
N SER A 53 3.98 6.14 3.85
CA SER A 53 5.31 5.64 4.19
C SER A 53 5.17 4.16 4.52
N VAL A 54 5.99 3.30 3.92
CA VAL A 54 5.89 1.85 4.10
C VAL A 54 7.22 1.30 4.58
N GLU A 55 7.19 0.55 5.67
CA GLU A 55 8.33 -0.21 6.18
C GLU A 55 8.11 -1.69 5.87
N LEU A 56 8.95 -2.27 5.02
CA LEU A 56 8.87 -3.70 4.67
C LEU A 56 9.56 -4.55 5.75
N ILE A 57 9.00 -5.72 6.07
CA ILE A 57 9.60 -6.63 7.06
C ILE A 57 10.86 -7.33 6.55
N THR A 58 11.11 -7.26 5.25
CA THR A 58 12.25 -7.89 4.58
C THR A 58 12.63 -7.01 3.41
N ASP A 59 13.94 -6.90 3.17
CA ASP A 59 14.47 -6.07 2.11
C ASP A 59 14.04 -6.56 0.73
N ILE A 60 13.68 -5.61 -0.13
CA ILE A 60 13.36 -5.83 -1.53
C ILE A 60 14.15 -4.86 -2.39
N ALA A 61 14.76 -5.39 -3.44
CA ALA A 61 15.37 -4.57 -4.47
C ALA A 61 14.28 -3.74 -5.17
N MET A 62 14.38 -2.42 -5.07
CA MET A 62 13.43 -1.49 -5.66
C MET A 62 14.12 -0.22 -6.18
N GLU A 63 13.41 0.51 -7.02
CA GLU A 63 13.81 1.79 -7.59
C GLU A 63 12.62 2.76 -7.55
N GLU A 64 12.90 4.07 -7.54
CA GLU A 64 11.83 5.06 -7.70
C GLU A 64 11.13 4.87 -9.06
N GLY A 65 9.81 4.99 -9.07
CA GLY A 65 8.97 4.68 -10.23
C GLY A 65 8.54 3.22 -10.33
N LEU A 66 9.10 2.31 -9.52
CA LEU A 66 8.64 0.92 -9.48
C LEU A 66 7.18 0.86 -9.02
N ARG A 67 6.35 0.18 -9.82
CA ARG A 67 4.95 -0.08 -9.49
C ARG A 67 4.80 -1.32 -8.63
N PHE A 68 3.84 -1.30 -7.73
CA PHE A 68 3.50 -2.42 -6.84
C PHE A 68 1.99 -2.50 -6.63
N ALA A 69 1.53 -3.66 -6.17
CA ALA A 69 0.16 -3.85 -5.71
C ALA A 69 0.13 -4.05 -4.19
N ILE A 70 -0.94 -3.60 -3.54
CA ILE A 70 -1.21 -3.89 -2.13
C ILE A 70 -2.24 -5.01 -2.10
N ARG A 71 -1.96 -6.06 -1.33
CA ARG A 71 -2.78 -7.28 -1.28
C ARG A 71 -3.13 -7.68 0.14
N GLU A 72 -4.34 -8.19 0.30
CA GLU A 72 -4.86 -8.77 1.53
C GLU A 72 -5.53 -10.10 1.23
N GLY A 73 -5.14 -11.17 1.93
CA GLY A 73 -5.71 -12.51 1.70
C GLY A 73 -5.64 -12.96 0.24
N GLY A 74 -4.59 -12.55 -0.49
CA GLY A 74 -4.40 -12.85 -1.92
C GLY A 74 -5.17 -11.95 -2.90
N ARG A 75 -6.02 -11.02 -2.43
CA ARG A 75 -6.76 -10.07 -3.27
C ARG A 75 -6.05 -8.72 -3.34
N THR A 76 -6.03 -8.10 -4.52
CA THR A 76 -5.52 -6.75 -4.68
C THR A 76 -6.52 -5.75 -4.11
N VAL A 77 -6.04 -4.86 -3.23
CA VAL A 77 -6.84 -3.81 -2.58
C VAL A 77 -6.32 -2.41 -2.87
N GLY A 78 -5.15 -2.29 -3.52
CA GLY A 78 -4.59 -1.02 -3.93
C GLY A 78 -3.46 -1.19 -4.95
N ALA A 79 -3.10 -0.10 -5.59
CA ALA A 79 -2.02 -0.02 -6.55
C ALA A 79 -1.16 1.21 -6.22
N GLY A 80 0.16 1.07 -6.30
CA GLY A 80 1.08 2.13 -5.91
C GLY A 80 2.29 2.24 -6.81
N VAL A 81 2.97 3.37 -6.66
CA VAL A 81 4.28 3.63 -7.24
C VAL A 81 5.22 4.14 -6.15
N VAL A 82 6.42 3.57 -6.11
CA VAL A 82 7.51 4.01 -5.21
C VAL A 82 7.92 5.41 -5.63
N THR A 83 7.73 6.40 -4.77
CA THR A 83 8.09 7.81 -5.05
C THR A 83 9.41 8.24 -4.45
N LYS A 84 9.85 7.56 -3.38
CA LYS A 84 11.10 7.84 -2.70
C LYS A 84 11.50 6.63 -1.87
N ILE A 85 12.78 6.26 -1.91
CA ILE A 85 13.36 5.22 -1.06
C ILE A 85 13.95 5.89 0.19
N ILE A 86 13.64 5.36 1.37
CA ILE A 86 14.13 5.84 2.66
C ILE A 86 14.90 4.68 3.27
N ALA A 87 16.17 4.92 3.60
CA ALA A 87 17.08 3.95 4.19
C ALA A 87 17.35 4.29 5.66
#